data_AF-A0A4Q2JX15-F1
#
_entry.id   AF-A0A4Q2JX15-F1
#
_cell.length_a   1.000
_cell.length_b   1.000
_cell.length_c   1.000
_cell.angle_alpha   90.00
_cell.angle_beta   90.00
_cell.angle_gamma   90.00
#
_symmetry.space_group_name_H-M   'P 1'
#
loop_
_entity.id
_entity.type
_entity.pdbx_description
1 polymer ?
#
loop_
_entity_poly.entity_id
_entity_poly.type
_entity_poly.pdbx_seq_one_letter_code
_entity_poly.pdbx_strand_id
1 'polypeptide(L)'
;MKYSRLTVLAICALAIVGLLIVNTVALVALLGIASDDESPSSFSYDANEFVLPDSNARIYSEKEISQLNDRDLSIAINEIYARHGLIFNDPDLSAYFEACSWYRPSLTYDDFESEVQFNKVEQQNVVTLAAERDNRNL
;
A
#
# COMPACT_ATOMS: atom_id res chain seq x y z
N MET A 1 -53.63 24.89 -19.97
CA MET A 1 -52.62 23.82 -20.07
C MET A 1 -52.40 23.28 -18.67
N LYS A 2 -52.83 22.03 -18.46
CA LYS A 2 -52.93 21.36 -17.16
C LYS A 2 -51.58 20.77 -16.78
N TYR A 3 -50.84 21.41 -15.89
CA TYR A 3 -49.94 20.66 -15.03
C TYR A 3 -50.82 19.96 -14.00
N SER A 4 -51.06 18.68 -14.25
CA SER A 4 -51.87 17.82 -13.37
C SER A 4 -51.16 17.73 -12.03
N ARG A 5 -51.92 17.79 -10.93
CA ARG A 5 -51.37 17.66 -9.57
C ARG A 5 -50.54 16.38 -9.36
N LEU A 6 -50.64 15.42 -10.27
CA LEU A 6 -49.79 14.23 -10.33
C LEU A 6 -48.31 14.50 -10.66
N THR A 7 -47.96 15.49 -11.50
CA THR A 7 -46.55 15.69 -11.91
C THR A 7 -45.72 16.42 -10.86
N VAL A 8 -46.34 17.28 -10.03
CA VAL A 8 -45.66 17.94 -8.90
C VAL A 8 -45.41 16.95 -7.75
N LEU A 9 -46.35 16.02 -7.52
CA LEU A 9 -46.21 14.94 -6.52
C LEU A 9 -45.08 13.95 -6.86
N ALA A 10 -44.88 13.65 -8.15
CA ALA A 10 -43.83 12.73 -8.59
C ALA A 10 -42.40 13.27 -8.37
N ILE A 11 -42.22 14.60 -8.46
CA ILE A 11 -40.89 15.23 -8.28
C ILE A 11 -40.53 15.32 -6.78
N CYS A 12 -41.51 15.58 -5.90
CA CYS A 12 -41.27 15.57 -4.45
C CYS A 12 -41.00 14.16 -3.91
N ALA A 13 -41.59 13.11 -4.50
CA ALA A 13 -41.38 11.73 -4.06
C ALA A 13 -39.94 11.23 -4.33
N LEU A 14 -39.27 11.72 -5.38
CA LEU A 14 -37.90 11.28 -5.71
C LEU A 14 -36.82 11.95 -4.84
N ALA A 15 -37.07 13.12 -4.26
CA ALA A 15 -36.12 13.76 -3.34
C ALA A 15 -36.14 13.17 -1.93
N ILE A 16 -37.24 12.51 -1.52
CA ILE A 16 -37.38 11.92 -0.17
C ILE A 16 -36.75 10.53 -0.08
N VAL A 17 -36.71 9.77 -1.18
CA VAL A 17 -36.11 8.42 -1.19
C VAL A 17 -34.59 8.45 -0.98
N GLY A 18 -33.91 9.54 -1.35
CA GLY A 18 -32.47 9.72 -1.10
C GLY A 18 -32.08 9.94 0.37
N LEU A 19 -33.04 10.25 1.25
CA LEU A 19 -32.78 10.51 2.68
C LEU A 19 -33.16 9.32 3.60
N LEU A 20 -33.83 8.29 3.05
CA LEU A 20 -34.34 7.15 3.81
C LEU A 20 -33.43 5.90 3.76
N ILE A 21 -32.45 5.86 2.87
CA ILE A 21 -31.51 4.73 2.77
C ILE A 21 -30.47 4.77 3.91
N VAL A 22 -30.23 5.94 4.50
CA VAL A 22 -29.21 6.13 5.55
C VAL A 22 -29.64 5.56 6.91
N ASN A 23 -30.91 5.15 7.09
CA ASN A 23 -31.46 4.77 8.40
C ASN A 23 -31.74 3.27 8.58
N THR A 24 -31.29 2.40 7.67
CA THR A 24 -31.40 0.93 7.86
C THR A 24 -30.20 0.30 8.54
N VAL A 25 -29.07 1.02 8.66
CA VAL A 25 -27.88 0.54 9.36
C VAL A 25 -28.14 0.31 10.86
N ALA A 26 -29.15 0.98 11.45
CA ALA A 26 -29.46 0.88 12.87
C ALA A 26 -30.38 -0.31 13.26
N LEU A 27 -31.13 -0.92 12.34
CA LEU A 27 -32.07 -2.01 12.69
C LEU A 27 -31.43 -3.40 12.71
N VAL A 28 -30.28 -3.57 12.05
CA VAL A 28 -29.58 -4.87 11.95
C VAL A 28 -28.92 -5.28 13.28
N ALA A 29 -28.77 -4.36 14.24
CA ALA A 29 -28.07 -4.60 15.51
C ALA A 29 -28.84 -5.38 16.61
N LEU A 30 -30.14 -5.71 16.43
CA LEU A 30 -30.94 -6.33 17.50
C LEU A 30 -31.14 -7.86 17.39
N LEU A 31 -30.70 -8.49 16.31
CA LEU A 31 -30.71 -9.94 16.14
C LEU A 31 -29.27 -10.39 15.94
N GLY A 32 -28.62 -10.79 17.03
CA GLY A 32 -27.21 -11.16 17.07
C GLY A 32 -26.75 -12.02 15.90
N ILE A 33 -26.18 -11.36 14.89
CA ILE A 33 -25.29 -11.93 13.90
C ILE A 33 -23.95 -11.28 14.20
N ALA A 34 -23.00 -12.14 14.56
CA ALA A 34 -21.68 -11.77 15.02
C ALA A 34 -21.01 -10.80 14.06
N SER A 35 -20.55 -9.70 14.65
CA SER A 35 -19.36 -8.91 14.31
C SER A 35 -18.60 -9.33 13.05
N ASP A 36 -18.84 -8.62 11.96
CA ASP A 36 -17.75 -8.26 11.05
C ASP A 36 -17.60 -6.74 11.13
N ASP A 37 -16.64 -6.37 11.96
CA ASP A 37 -16.15 -5.03 12.21
C ASP A 37 -15.49 -4.50 10.92
N GLU A 38 -16.26 -3.85 10.05
CA GLU A 38 -15.68 -2.91 9.06
C GLU A 38 -15.26 -1.64 9.81
N SER A 39 -14.27 -1.83 10.69
CA SER A 39 -13.37 -0.78 11.14
C SER A 39 -12.79 -0.14 9.89
N PRO A 40 -12.69 1.21 9.80
CA PRO A 40 -11.88 1.82 8.76
C PRO A 40 -10.52 1.15 8.85
N SER A 41 -10.04 0.62 7.72
CA SER A 41 -8.76 -0.05 7.62
C SER A 41 -7.68 0.89 8.17
N SER A 42 -7.39 0.75 9.45
CA SER A 42 -6.10 1.11 9.98
C SER A 42 -5.17 0.17 9.23
N PHE A 43 -4.59 0.65 8.13
CA PHE A 43 -3.35 0.11 7.64
C PHE A 43 -2.40 0.26 8.83
N SER A 44 -2.33 -0.79 9.64
CA SER A 44 -1.24 -0.99 10.56
C SER A 44 -0.04 -1.15 9.64
N TYR A 45 0.64 -0.04 9.35
CA TYR A 45 1.99 -0.09 8.85
C TYR A 45 2.82 -0.60 10.04
N ASP A 46 2.68 -1.89 10.34
CA ASP A 46 3.70 -2.64 11.06
C ASP A 46 4.89 -2.67 10.11
N ALA A 47 5.55 -1.52 9.99
CA ALA A 47 6.82 -1.39 9.33
C ALA A 47 7.79 -2.20 10.16
N ASN A 48 7.90 -3.49 9.84
CA ASN A 48 9.09 -4.25 10.15
C ASN A 48 10.24 -3.37 9.70
N GLU A 49 11.08 -2.92 10.65
CA GLU A 49 12.10 -1.93 10.31
C GLU A 49 12.93 -2.41 9.11
N PHE A 50 13.20 -3.70 8.98
CA PHE A 50 13.77 -4.28 7.77
C PHE A 50 13.02 -5.54 7.34
N VAL A 51 12.92 -5.75 6.02
CA VAL A 51 12.57 -7.04 5.41
C VAL A 51 13.84 -7.89 5.25
N LEU A 52 14.94 -7.29 4.76
CA LEU A 52 16.22 -7.97 4.55
C LEU A 52 17.37 -7.17 5.20
N PRO A 53 17.53 -7.24 6.53
CA PRO A 53 18.41 -6.33 7.28
C PRO A 53 19.88 -6.36 6.84
N ASP A 54 20.34 -7.49 6.31
CA ASP A 54 21.72 -7.71 5.87
C ASP A 54 21.91 -7.49 4.36
N SER A 55 20.93 -6.92 3.65
CA SER A 55 20.95 -6.73 2.19
C SER A 55 22.11 -5.88 1.68
N ASN A 56 22.74 -5.09 2.56
CA ASN A 56 23.93 -4.30 2.28
C ASN A 56 25.26 -5.08 2.42
N ALA A 57 25.27 -6.22 3.13
CA ALA A 57 26.49 -6.90 3.56
C ALA A 57 26.53 -8.41 3.24
N ARG A 58 25.36 -9.04 3.05
CA ARG A 58 25.21 -10.46 2.73
C ARG A 58 24.34 -10.66 1.49
N ILE A 59 24.73 -11.63 0.65
CA ILE A 59 23.91 -12.10 -0.48
C ILE A 59 22.83 -13.06 0.04
N TYR A 60 21.57 -12.81 -0.33
CA TYR A 60 20.46 -13.72 -0.07
C TYR A 60 20.34 -14.77 -1.18
N SER A 61 20.07 -16.00 -0.80
CA SER A 61 19.85 -17.08 -1.76
C SER A 61 18.48 -16.97 -2.42
N GLU A 62 18.34 -17.53 -3.62
CA GLU A 62 17.05 -17.64 -4.32
C GLU A 62 15.98 -18.31 -3.44
N LYS A 63 16.37 -19.31 -2.66
CA LYS A 63 15.47 -19.99 -1.72
C LYS A 63 14.94 -19.04 -0.65
N GLU A 64 15.80 -18.21 -0.05
CA GLU A 64 15.39 -17.22 0.96
C GLU A 64 14.47 -16.18 0.34
N ILE A 65 14.82 -15.67 -0.84
CA ILE A 65 14.03 -14.69 -1.58
C ILE A 65 12.66 -15.25 -1.98
N SER A 66 12.58 -16.51 -2.41
CA SER A 66 11.32 -17.16 -2.77
C SER A 66 10.34 -17.32 -1.61
N GLN A 67 10.81 -17.22 -0.36
CA GLN A 67 9.95 -17.29 0.82
C GLN A 67 9.28 -15.95 1.16
N LEU A 68 9.74 -14.84 0.57
CA LEU A 68 9.07 -13.54 0.70
C LEU A 68 7.71 -13.60 0.00
N ASN A 69 6.69 -12.98 0.61
CA ASN A 69 5.46 -12.68 -0.11
C ASN A 69 5.68 -11.51 -1.08
N ASP A 70 4.73 -11.26 -1.97
CA ASP A 70 4.88 -10.28 -3.06
C ASP A 70 5.08 -8.84 -2.56
N ARG A 71 4.45 -8.51 -1.43
CA ARG A 71 4.62 -7.21 -0.78
C ARG A 71 6.04 -7.09 -0.22
N ASP A 72 6.49 -8.07 0.55
CA ASP A 72 7.82 -8.07 1.16
C ASP A 72 8.92 -8.11 0.10
N LEU A 73 8.71 -8.82 -1.01
CA LEU A 73 9.62 -8.82 -2.15
C LEU A 73 9.77 -7.40 -2.74
N SER A 74 8.65 -6.71 -2.94
CA SER A 74 8.64 -5.33 -3.45
C SER A 74 9.29 -4.35 -2.47
N ILE A 75 8.99 -4.49 -1.18
CA ILE A 75 9.61 -3.68 -0.13
C ILE A 75 11.12 -3.98 -0.06
N ALA A 76 11.55 -5.23 -0.10
CA ALA A 76 12.97 -5.60 -0.02
C ALA A 76 13.81 -5.04 -1.17
N ILE A 77 13.24 -4.97 -2.39
CA ILE A 77 13.90 -4.29 -3.52
C ILE A 77 14.07 -2.81 -3.17
N ASN A 78 12.97 -2.13 -2.82
CA ASN A 78 12.97 -0.70 -2.52
C ASN A 78 13.79 -0.36 -1.27
N GLU A 79 13.93 -1.29 -0.31
CA GLU A 79 14.73 -1.13 0.90
C GLU A 79 16.19 -0.83 0.55
N ILE A 80 16.77 -1.52 -0.44
CA ILE A 80 18.13 -1.27 -0.88
C ILE A 80 18.28 0.17 -1.39
N TYR A 81 17.31 0.70 -2.14
CA TYR A 81 17.30 2.09 -2.58
C TYR A 81 17.08 3.07 -1.42
N ALA A 82 16.18 2.75 -0.50
CA ALA A 82 15.85 3.55 0.67
C ALA A 82 17.05 3.74 1.60
N ARG A 83 17.91 2.71 1.73
CA ARG A 83 19.15 2.77 2.52
C ARG A 83 20.16 3.80 1.99
N HIS A 84 20.08 4.13 0.70
CA HIS A 84 20.88 5.16 0.03
C HIS A 84 20.15 6.51 -0.06
N GLY A 85 18.99 6.64 0.60
CA GLY A 85 18.26 7.90 0.73
C GLY A 85 17.42 8.29 -0.48
N LEU A 86 17.03 7.33 -1.34
CA LEU A 86 16.08 7.59 -2.43
C LEU A 86 14.75 8.12 -1.85
N ILE A 87 14.26 9.23 -2.38
CA ILE A 87 12.92 9.77 -2.10
C ILE A 87 11.91 9.06 -2.99
N PHE A 88 10.89 8.45 -2.38
CA PHE A 88 9.84 7.75 -3.11
C PHE A 88 8.69 8.70 -3.47
N ASN A 89 8.31 8.69 -4.76
CA ASN A 89 7.12 9.42 -5.22
C ASN A 89 5.82 8.60 -5.07
N ASP A 90 5.96 7.28 -4.93
CA ASP A 90 4.84 6.40 -4.63
C ASP A 90 4.38 6.62 -3.18
N PRO A 91 3.10 6.94 -2.94
CA PRO A 91 2.63 7.31 -1.60
C PRO A 91 2.67 6.14 -0.61
N ASP A 92 2.49 4.90 -1.07
CA ASP A 92 2.51 3.72 -0.20
C ASP A 92 3.94 3.38 0.22
N LEU A 93 4.91 3.48 -0.70
CA LEU A 93 6.32 3.32 -0.38
C LEU A 93 6.84 4.45 0.51
N SER A 94 6.48 5.71 0.22
CA SER A 94 6.86 6.85 1.07
C SER A 94 6.34 6.66 2.49
N ALA A 95 5.04 6.36 2.65
CA ALA A 95 4.44 6.13 3.96
C ALA A 95 5.09 4.95 4.71
N TYR A 96 5.41 3.86 4.01
CA TYR A 96 6.09 2.71 4.60
C TYR A 96 7.49 3.07 5.12
N PHE A 97 8.34 3.68 4.29
CA PHE A 97 9.72 3.98 4.68
C PHE A 97 9.82 5.17 5.64
N GLU A 98 8.91 6.14 5.60
CA GLU A 98 8.83 7.22 6.60
C GLU A 98 8.54 6.70 8.01
N ALA A 99 7.87 5.56 8.13
CA ALA A 99 7.67 4.88 9.41
C ALA A 99 8.94 4.17 9.91
N CYS A 100 9.94 3.95 9.05
CA CYS A 100 11.19 3.28 9.42
C CYS A 100 12.18 4.25 10.08
N SER A 101 12.63 3.91 11.30
CA SER A 101 13.51 4.75 12.12
C SER A 101 14.87 5.06 11.51
N TRP A 102 15.35 4.22 10.58
CA TRP A 102 16.63 4.34 9.88
C TRP A 102 16.56 5.07 8.54
N TYR A 103 15.36 5.26 7.96
CA TYR A 103 15.22 5.86 6.64
C TYR A 103 15.56 7.35 6.69
N ARG A 104 16.43 7.80 5.77
CA ARG A 104 16.90 9.19 5.67
C ARG A 104 16.77 9.65 4.20
N PRO A 105 15.59 10.15 3.78
CA PRO A 105 15.39 10.64 2.42
C PRO A 105 16.32 11.81 2.12
N SER A 106 17.04 11.78 1.00
CA SER A 106 18.00 12.81 0.60
C SER A 106 18.14 13.04 -0.90
N LEU A 107 17.85 12.04 -1.74
CA LEU A 107 18.11 12.08 -3.18
C LEU A 107 16.81 11.89 -3.96
N THR A 108 16.58 12.74 -4.97
CA THR A 108 15.57 12.46 -5.99
C THR A 108 16.01 11.27 -6.84
N TYR A 109 15.10 10.71 -7.63
CA TYR A 109 15.46 9.61 -8.53
C TYR A 109 16.57 10.00 -9.51
N ASP A 110 16.49 11.19 -10.10
CA ASP A 110 17.48 11.70 -11.06
C ASP A 110 18.87 11.85 -10.41
N ASP A 111 18.92 12.42 -9.19
CA ASP A 111 20.18 12.57 -8.45
C ASP A 111 20.74 11.19 -8.05
N PHE A 112 19.87 10.30 -7.58
CA PHE A 112 20.23 8.95 -7.16
C PHE A 112 20.92 8.16 -8.27
N GLU A 113 20.37 8.16 -9.49
CA GLU A 113 20.97 7.46 -10.64
C GLU A 113 22.38 7.96 -10.97
N SER A 114 22.67 9.24 -10.67
CA SER A 114 23.97 9.84 -10.97
C SER A 114 24.99 9.71 -9.83
N GLU A 115 24.53 9.67 -8.57
CA GLU A 115 25.39 9.76 -7.39
C GLU A 115 25.61 8.41 -6.69
N VAL A 116 24.65 7.49 -6.79
CA VAL A 116 24.68 6.24 -6.02
C VAL A 116 25.23 5.10 -6.85
N GLN A 117 26.21 4.41 -6.29
CA GLN A 117 26.72 3.15 -6.81
C GLN A 117 26.54 2.06 -5.76
N PHE A 118 25.72 1.08 -6.09
CA PHE A 118 25.57 -0.11 -5.25
C PHE A 118 26.86 -0.89 -5.15
N ASN A 119 27.11 -1.42 -3.96
CA ASN A 119 28.19 -2.36 -3.79
C ASN A 119 27.85 -3.71 -4.47
N LYS A 120 28.84 -4.61 -4.58
CA LYS A 120 28.65 -5.91 -5.27
C LYS A 120 27.56 -6.78 -4.65
N VAL A 121 27.39 -6.71 -3.33
CA VAL A 121 26.38 -7.48 -2.59
C VAL A 121 24.99 -6.93 -2.87
N GLU A 122 24.82 -5.60 -2.74
CA GLU A 122 23.55 -4.93 -3.04
C GLU A 122 23.13 -5.15 -4.49
N GLN A 123 24.06 -5.01 -5.44
CA GLN A 123 23.79 -5.26 -6.86
C GLN A 123 23.31 -6.71 -7.09
N GLN A 124 23.99 -7.69 -6.49
CA GLN A 124 23.57 -9.09 -6.62
C GLN A 124 22.18 -9.33 -6.02
N ASN A 125 21.90 -8.76 -4.85
CA ASN A 125 20.60 -8.90 -4.20
C ASN A 125 19.48 -8.26 -5.03
N VAL A 126 19.68 -7.05 -5.55
CA VAL A 126 18.70 -6.39 -6.44
C VAL A 126 18.42 -7.26 -7.67
N VAL A 127 19.45 -7.82 -8.30
CA VAL A 127 19.29 -8.71 -9.46
C VAL A 127 18.46 -9.94 -9.10
N THR A 128 18.78 -10.62 -7.99
CA THR A 128 18.06 -11.84 -7.59
C THR A 128 16.61 -11.55 -7.18
N LEU A 129 16.38 -10.44 -6.45
CA LEU A 129 15.02 -10.01 -6.07
C LEU A 129 14.19 -9.63 -7.30
N ALA A 130 14.77 -8.88 -8.25
CA ALA A 130 14.10 -8.50 -9.49
C ALA A 130 13.78 -9.74 -10.35
N ALA A 131 14.71 -10.70 -10.44
CA ALA A 131 14.47 -11.95 -11.14
C ALA A 131 13.30 -12.74 -10.53
N GLU A 132 13.19 -12.79 -9.20
CA GLU A 132 12.05 -13.44 -8.54
C GLU A 132 10.74 -12.66 -8.78
N ARG A 133 10.76 -11.33 -8.73
CA ARG A 133 9.58 -10.50 -9.04
C ARG A 133 9.09 -10.76 -10.46
N ASP A 134 10.01 -10.78 -11.42
CA ASP A 134 9.68 -11.03 -12.82
C ASP A 134 9.17 -12.48 -13.03
N ASN A 135 9.71 -13.47 -12.30
CA ASN A 135 9.23 -14.85 -12.29
C ASN A 135 7.78 -14.98 -11.76
N ARG A 136 7.34 -14.03 -10.91
CA ARG A 136 5.98 -13.95 -10.38
C ARG A 136 5.03 -13.10 -11.24
N ASN A 137 5.52 -12.47 -12.31
CA ASN A 137 4.78 -11.55 -13.18
C ASN A 137 4.17 -10.36 -12.42
N LEU A 138 4.93 -9.77 -11.50
CA LEU A 138 4.56 -8.58 -10.72
C LEU A 138 5.06 -7.28 -11.36
#